data_AF-A0A3C1IGP5-F1
#
_entry.id   AF-A0A3C1IGP5-F1
#
_cell.length_a   1.000
_cell.length_b   1.000
_cell.length_c   1.000
_cell.angle_alpha   90.00
_cell.angle_beta   90.00
_cell.angle_gamma   90.00
#
_symmetry.space_group_name_H-M   'P 1'
#
loop_
_entity.id
_entity.type
_entity.pdbx_description
1 polymer ?
#
loop_
_entity_poly.entity_id
_entity_poly.type
_entity_poly.pdbx_seq_one_letter_code
_entity_poly.pdbx_strand_id
1 'polypeptide(L)'
;LELPVLGPSSERAAVGIVVDFITNPLGNISNGDYRKYSRAAQVAAGLGKRSQYGSTVDAILYDSADSYAQSRLFYLQNRNFTLGGTDETEYDDAYFDPYEDIYAE
;
A
#
# COMPACT_ATOMS: atom_id res chain seq x y z
N LEU A 1 -7.29 7.16 -5.00
CA LEU A 1 -8.28 7.70 -4.06
C LEU A 1 -7.67 7.76 -2.67
N GLU A 2 -8.15 8.64 -1.80
CA GLU A 2 -7.69 8.71 -0.42
C GLU A 2 -8.74 8.13 0.51
N LEU A 3 -8.30 7.24 1.39
CA LEU A 3 -9.14 6.63 2.41
C LEU A 3 -8.98 7.40 3.73
N PRO A 4 -10.08 7.68 4.46
CA PRO A 4 -9.99 8.27 5.78
C PRO A 4 -9.09 7.42 6.68
N VAL A 5 -8.17 8.07 7.40
CA VAL A 5 -7.20 7.45 8.34
C VAL A 5 -6.13 6.58 7.65
N LEU A 6 -6.48 5.84 6.59
CA LEU A 6 -5.59 4.89 5.92
C LEU A 6 -4.72 5.52 4.82
N GLY A 7 -5.09 6.69 4.31
CA GLY A 7 -4.31 7.44 3.32
C GLY A 7 -4.53 7.00 1.87
N PRO A 8 -3.58 7.27 0.97
CA PRO A 8 -3.72 6.99 -0.46
C PRO A 8 -3.90 5.49 -0.74
N SER A 9 -4.80 5.17 -1.66
CA SER A 9 -5.09 3.81 -2.11
C SER A 9 -5.50 3.76 -3.58
N SER A 10 -5.23 2.62 -4.23
CA SER A 10 -5.84 2.28 -5.52
C SER A 10 -7.28 1.79 -5.33
N GLU A 11 -8.11 1.86 -6.38
CA GLU A 11 -9.48 1.34 -6.34
C GLU A 11 -9.52 -0.14 -5.97
N ARG A 12 -8.67 -0.97 -6.62
CA ARG A 12 -8.55 -2.39 -6.32
C ARG A 12 -8.19 -2.65 -4.86
N ALA A 13 -7.23 -1.91 -4.31
CA ALA A 13 -6.84 -2.08 -2.90
C ALA A 13 -7.95 -1.64 -1.94
N ALA A 14 -8.67 -0.55 -2.25
CA ALA A 14 -9.80 -0.09 -1.46
C ALA A 14 -10.95 -1.11 -1.43
N VAL A 15 -11.31 -1.66 -2.59
CA VAL A 15 -12.28 -2.75 -2.70
C VAL A 15 -11.82 -3.98 -1.92
N GLY A 16 -10.53 -4.33 -2.00
CA GLY A 16 -9.95 -5.43 -1.22
C GLY A 16 -10.14 -5.27 0.29
N ILE A 17 -9.98 -4.04 0.82
CA ILE A 17 -10.23 -3.74 2.25
C ILE A 17 -11.70 -3.98 2.60
N VAL A 18 -12.64 -3.53 1.76
CA VAL A 18 -14.07 -3.72 1.99
C VAL A 18 -14.44 -5.20 1.93
N VAL A 19 -13.92 -5.93 0.94
CA VAL A 19 -14.15 -7.36 0.79
C VAL A 19 -13.64 -8.12 2.02
N ASP A 20 -12.39 -7.88 2.45
CA ASP A 20 -11.81 -8.54 3.63
C ASP A 20 -12.59 -8.22 4.92
N PHE A 21 -13.07 -6.99 5.08
CA PHE A 21 -13.92 -6.62 6.21
C PHE A 21 -15.21 -7.48 6.28
N ILE A 22 -15.79 -7.81 5.12
CA ILE A 22 -17.02 -8.61 5.03
C ILE A 22 -16.73 -10.11 5.14
N THR A 23 -15.71 -10.61 4.42
CA THR A 23 -15.44 -12.06 4.31
C THR A 23 -14.60 -12.61 5.45
N ASN A 24 -13.82 -11.76 6.13
CA ASN A 24 -13.02 -12.13 7.30
C ASN A 24 -13.44 -11.32 8.55
N PRO A 25 -14.69 -11.48 9.03
CA PRO A 25 -15.14 -10.77 10.21
C PRO A 25 -14.42 -11.28 11.47
N LEU A 26 -14.00 -12.55 11.49
CA LEU A 26 -13.39 -13.20 12.65
C LEU A 26 -11.97 -12.71 12.96
N GLY A 27 -11.20 -12.28 11.95
CA GLY A 27 -9.93 -11.59 12.15
C GLY A 27 -10.06 -10.33 13.02
N ASN A 28 -11.24 -9.71 13.06
CA ASN A 28 -11.56 -8.54 13.87
C ASN A 28 -12.21 -8.87 15.24
N ILE A 29 -12.68 -10.10 15.44
CA ILE A 29 -13.59 -10.49 16.54
C ILE A 29 -12.91 -11.34 17.64
N SER A 30 -11.73 -11.93 17.40
CA SER A 30 -11.05 -12.82 18.38
C SER A 30 -10.61 -12.16 19.71
N ASN A 31 -10.78 -12.90 20.81
CA ASN A 31 -10.39 -12.71 22.22
C ASN A 31 -10.02 -11.27 22.68
N GLY A 32 -10.92 -10.67 23.47
CA GLY A 32 -10.93 -9.23 23.81
C GLY A 32 -9.66 -8.66 24.46
N ASP A 33 -8.93 -9.45 25.25
CA ASP A 33 -7.74 -8.97 25.95
C ASP A 33 -6.48 -8.92 25.09
N TYR A 34 -6.26 -9.87 24.18
CA TYR A 34 -5.14 -9.80 23.26
C TYR A 34 -5.38 -8.73 22.18
N ARG A 35 -6.64 -8.52 21.79
CA ARG A 35 -7.03 -7.51 20.80
C ARG A 35 -6.75 -6.08 21.24
N LYS A 36 -7.04 -5.72 22.50
CA LYS A 36 -6.77 -4.35 23.01
C LYS A 36 -5.28 -4.02 22.96
N TYR A 37 -4.42 -4.95 23.36
CA TYR A 37 -2.96 -4.75 23.30
C TYR A 37 -2.45 -4.73 21.87
N SER A 38 -2.95 -5.61 21.00
CA SER A 38 -2.58 -5.62 19.58
C SER A 38 -2.98 -4.32 18.87
N ARG A 39 -4.21 -3.84 19.06
CA ARG A 39 -4.66 -2.56 18.49
C ARG A 39 -3.88 -1.37 19.07
N ALA A 40 -3.65 -1.35 20.38
CA ALA A 40 -2.83 -0.33 21.00
C ALA A 40 -1.39 -0.34 20.43
N ALA A 41 -0.81 -1.52 20.24
CA ALA A 41 0.50 -1.67 19.62
C ALA A 41 0.51 -1.21 18.16
N GLN A 42 -0.53 -1.49 17.38
CA GLN A 42 -0.67 -1.00 16.00
C GLN A 42 -0.75 0.53 15.93
N VAL A 43 -1.55 1.14 16.82
CA VAL A 43 -1.64 2.61 16.92
C VAL A 43 -0.29 3.20 17.34
N ALA A 44 0.34 2.62 18.36
CA ALA A 44 1.67 3.04 18.81
C ALA A 44 2.73 2.89 17.72
N ALA A 45 2.69 1.80 16.94
CA ALA A 45 3.56 1.60 15.80
C ALA A 45 3.30 2.64 14.69
N GLY A 46 2.04 3.00 14.43
CA GLY A 46 1.68 4.07 13.50
C GLY A 46 2.25 5.43 13.94
N LEU A 47 2.08 5.77 15.21
CA LEU A 47 2.65 7.00 15.79
C LEU A 47 4.19 6.98 15.77
N GLY A 48 4.80 5.82 16.07
CA GLY A 48 6.24 5.62 15.99
C GLY A 48 6.77 5.84 14.57
N LYS A 49 6.11 5.28 13.55
CA LYS A 49 6.44 5.54 12.13
C LYS A 49 6.27 7.02 11.78
N ARG A 50 5.19 7.68 12.21
CA ARG A 50 5.00 9.12 11.97
C ARG A 50 6.10 9.97 12.61
N SER A 51 6.56 9.60 13.80
CA SER A 51 7.68 10.26 14.47
C SER A 51 9.01 9.99 13.74
N GLN A 52 9.26 8.75 13.32
CA GLN A 52 10.51 8.34 12.66
C GLN A 52 10.66 8.99 11.28
N TYR A 53 9.59 9.02 10.49
CA TYR A 53 9.57 9.57 9.14
C TYR A 53 9.03 11.00 9.11
N GLY A 54 9.10 11.71 10.24
CA GLY A 54 8.45 13.00 10.42
C GLY A 54 8.81 14.03 9.36
N SER A 55 10.11 14.21 9.13
CA SER A 55 10.66 15.14 8.14
C SER A 55 10.25 14.79 6.71
N THR A 56 10.22 13.51 6.35
CA THR A 56 9.78 13.05 5.02
C THR A 56 8.30 13.30 4.81
N VAL A 57 7.49 13.01 5.83
CA VAL A 57 6.04 13.28 5.78
C VAL A 57 5.77 14.77 5.66
N ASP A 58 6.50 15.61 6.40
CA ASP A 58 6.33 17.06 6.36
C ASP A 58 6.77 17.63 5.00
N ALA A 59 7.87 17.13 4.42
CA ALA A 59 8.32 17.52 3.09
C ALA A 59 7.28 17.19 2.00
N ILE A 60 6.61 16.04 2.10
CA ILE A 60 5.54 15.65 1.16
C ILE A 60 4.27 16.48 1.38
N LEU A 61 3.90 16.77 2.63
CA LEU A 61 2.61 17.40 2.95
C LEU A 61 2.62 18.93 2.90
N TYR A 62 3.75 19.56 3.26
CA TYR A 62 3.83 21.01 3.46
C TYR A 62 4.84 21.71 2.54
N ASP A 63 5.94 21.05 2.18
CA ASP A 63 6.98 21.65 1.32
C ASP A 63 6.82 21.28 -0.16
N SER A 64 5.80 20.49 -0.50
CA SER A 64 5.52 20.08 -1.87
C SER A 64 4.62 21.08 -2.60
N ALA A 65 4.81 21.18 -3.92
CA ALA A 65 3.92 21.97 -4.77
C ALA A 65 2.52 21.36 -4.90
N ASP A 66 2.43 20.03 -4.82
CA ASP A 66 1.17 19.26 -4.84
C ASP A 66 1.32 18.02 -3.95
N SER A 67 0.80 18.14 -2.73
CA SER A 67 0.91 17.09 -1.71
C SER A 67 0.07 15.87 -2.03
N TYR A 68 -1.06 16.03 -2.74
CA TYR A 68 -1.91 14.92 -3.16
C TYR A 68 -1.23 14.08 -4.24
N ALA A 69 -0.69 14.74 -5.27
CA ALA A 69 -0.01 14.04 -6.36
C ALA A 69 1.26 13.32 -5.86
N GLN A 70 2.04 13.96 -4.98
CA GLN A 70 3.24 13.35 -4.41
C GLN A 70 2.93 12.17 -3.48
N SER A 71 1.94 12.30 -2.59
CA SER A 71 1.55 11.20 -1.69
C SER A 71 1.04 9.98 -2.48
N ARG A 72 0.26 10.22 -3.54
CA ARG A 72 -0.23 9.18 -4.46
C ARG A 72 0.92 8.50 -5.20
N LEU A 73 1.90 9.26 -5.69
CA LEU A 73 3.07 8.71 -6.39
C LEU A 73 3.87 7.80 -5.45
N PHE A 74 4.16 8.27 -4.24
CA PHE A 74 4.87 7.49 -3.23
C PHE A 74 4.14 6.19 -2.89
N TYR A 75 2.81 6.24 -2.71
CA TYR A 75 1.99 5.05 -2.50
C TYR A 75 2.13 4.03 -3.64
N LEU A 76 2.04 4.47 -4.90
CA LEU A 76 2.11 3.58 -6.06
C LEU A 76 3.50 2.92 -6.18
N GLN A 77 4.57 3.68 -5.98
CA GLN A 77 5.94 3.16 -5.98
C GLN A 77 6.12 2.10 -4.88
N ASN A 78 5.74 2.42 -3.65
CA ASN A 78 5.83 1.48 -2.54
C ASN A 78 4.96 0.23 -2.75
N ARG A 79 3.78 0.39 -3.37
CA ARG A 79 2.90 -0.74 -3.66
C ARG A 79 3.52 -1.66 -4.71
N ASN A 80 4.08 -1.12 -5.78
CA ASN A 80 4.78 -1.92 -6.79
C ASN A 80 5.96 -2.67 -6.18
N PHE A 81 6.75 -1.99 -5.34
CA PHE A 81 7.85 -2.61 -4.58
C PHE A 81 7.36 -3.76 -3.69
N THR A 82 6.30 -3.55 -2.92
CA THR A 82 5.74 -4.57 -2.01
C THR A 82 5.16 -5.77 -2.76
N LEU A 83 4.71 -5.57 -4.01
CA LEU A 83 4.15 -6.62 -4.85
C LEU A 83 5.23 -7.38 -5.65
N GLY A 84 6.52 -7.13 -5.42
CA GLY A 84 7.62 -7.80 -6.13
C GLY A 84 7.96 -7.19 -7.48
N GLY A 85 7.43 -6.00 -7.82
CA GLY A 85 7.71 -5.31 -9.10
C GLY A 85 9.12 -4.73 -9.24
N THR A 86 10.11 -5.24 -8.50
CA THR A 86 11.52 -4.89 -8.60
C THR A 86 12.34 -5.90 -9.39
N ASP A 87 11.79 -7.07 -9.69
CA ASP A 87 12.47 -8.06 -10.51
C ASP A 87 12.30 -7.67 -11.99
N GLU A 88 13.21 -6.81 -12.47
CA GLU A 88 13.38 -6.55 -13.91
C GLU A 88 13.62 -7.85 -14.70
N THR A 89 14.11 -8.91 -14.03
CA THR A 89 14.29 -10.25 -14.60
C THR A 89 13.01 -11.07 -14.73
N GLU A 90 11.95 -10.78 -13.97
CA GLU A 90 10.64 -11.45 -14.12
C GLU A 90 9.74 -10.71 -15.12
N TYR A 91 9.99 -9.42 -15.35
CA TYR A 91 9.26 -8.64 -16.37
C TYR A 91 9.49 -9.14 -17.80
N ASP A 92 10.66 -9.71 -18.09
CA ASP A 92 10.99 -10.31 -19.40
C ASP A 92 10.31 -11.67 -19.60
N ASP A 93 10.22 -12.51 -18.56
CA ASP A 93 9.59 -13.84 -18.66
C ASP A 93 8.05 -13.81 -18.49
N ALA A 94 7.49 -12.81 -17.81
CA ALA A 94 6.04 -12.69 -17.56
C ALA A 94 5.28 -11.92 -18.65
N TYR A 95 5.97 -11.13 -19.46
CA TYR A 95 5.38 -10.46 -20.62
C TYR A 95 5.51 -11.37 -21.83
N PHE A 96 4.67 -12.41 -21.90
CA PHE A 96 4.46 -13.14 -23.15
C PHE A 96 3.98 -12.13 -24.20
N ASP A 97 4.87 -11.66 -25.06
CA ASP A 97 4.54 -10.83 -26.20
C ASP A 97 4.01 -11.76 -27.31
N PRO A 98 2.69 -11.84 -27.52
CA PRO A 98 2.10 -12.73 -28.53
C PRO A 98 2.48 -12.33 -29.96
N TYR A 99 3.15 -11.19 -30.14
CA TYR A 99 3.66 -10.72 -31.42
C TYR A 99 5.14 -11.01 -31.63
N GLU A 100 5.91 -11.38 -30.59
CA GLU A 100 7.33 -11.76 -30.77
C GLU A 100 7.45 -13.00 -31.66
N ASP A 101 6.62 -14.02 -31.40
CA ASP A 101 6.61 -15.30 -32.11
C ASP A 101 6.20 -15.19 -33.60
N ILE A 102 5.50 -14.13 -33.99
CA ILE A 102 4.99 -13.95 -35.36
C ILE A 102 6.04 -13.32 -36.28
N TYR A 103 6.99 -12.58 -35.71
CA TYR A 103 8.01 -11.84 -36.46
C TYR A 103 9.45 -12.35 -36.23
N ALA A 104 9.62 -13.41 -35.44
CA ALA A 104 10.89 -14.13 -35.33
C ALA A 104 11.14 -14.97 -36.61
N GLU A 105 11.90 -14.40 -37.56
CA GLU A 105 12.49 -15.12 -38.71
C GLU A 105 13.74 -15.94 -38.31
#